data_AF-A0A517SG81-F1
#
_entry.id   AF-A0A517SG81-F1
#
_cell.length_a   1.000
_cell.length_b   1.000
_cell.length_c   1.000
_cell.angle_alpha   90.00
_cell.angle_beta   90.00
_cell.angle_gamma   90.00
#
_symmetry.space_group_name_H-M   'P 1'
#
loop_
_entity.id
_entity.type
_entity.pdbx_description
1 polymer ?
#
loop_
_entity_poly.entity_id
_entity_poly.type
_entity_poly.pdbx_seq_one_letter_code
_entity_poly.pdbx_strand_id
1 'polypeptide(L)'
;MSHRKTVIEPSPGLTVLVGPNNCGKSALVAALQILCHNENSTYVKRHGTKECAVVVHTSEGHVIEWRRKTSPRYLINGTEHSRLGNAGIPAELHPLLRLPVVADDADDSFDVHFGSQKSPIFLLNSKAGAAAKFFASSSDAIRLLEMQQRHKEKVTEGRRQHQRLEADAAIVSAELKVLEATVPVDVELSGLETEFARLNGIQSEIEALTRSEFELVDRLEQANRYKVERDALSRLTTPPVLEDEAPLERSSEQIEAALQSTARLQAECRSLGELQTPPQLADEAGIDRLAEQLDATARQIDVLARQRAALEGLASPPVLEDAIALEATVRQIEQAAIRVDSTAARCHGLNPLTPPPELHSVDELERRLAQIDEQRGRVEAQEENLVATTGLVPLPPLENESELDVTVDQLTTLLRQAADLAETCIEAQAQLSAVATELRHAAQGETCPTCGQAFDADRLLEATVGGLGGHAHG
;
A
#
# COMPACT_ATOMS: atom_id res chain seq x y z
N MET A 1 -56.62 -22.45 78.80
CA MET A 1 -58.01 -22.33 78.32
C MET A 1 -58.06 -21.20 77.31
N SER A 2 -58.41 -21.51 76.06
CA SER A 2 -58.48 -20.54 74.96
C SER A 2 -59.94 -20.32 74.58
N HIS A 3 -60.27 -19.10 74.20
CA HIS A 3 -61.65 -18.67 73.93
C HIS A 3 -62.26 -19.37 72.69
N ARG A 4 -63.59 -19.60 72.69
CA ARG A 4 -64.30 -20.16 71.52
C ARG A 4 -64.60 -19.08 70.48
N LYS A 5 -65.19 -17.97 70.89
CA LYS A 5 -65.41 -16.76 70.11
C LYS A 5 -65.52 -15.60 71.10
N THR A 6 -64.55 -14.70 71.06
CA THR A 6 -64.50 -13.51 71.92
C THR A 6 -64.30 -12.30 71.03
N VAL A 7 -65.18 -11.32 71.16
CA VAL A 7 -65.11 -10.03 70.48
C VAL A 7 -65.05 -8.98 71.58
N ILE A 8 -64.06 -8.10 71.50
CA ILE A 8 -63.85 -7.03 72.47
C ILE A 8 -63.73 -5.74 71.69
N GLU A 9 -64.61 -4.80 72.00
CA GLU A 9 -64.49 -3.41 71.57
C GLU A 9 -63.85 -2.65 72.74
N PRO A 10 -62.55 -2.29 72.65
CA PRO A 10 -61.89 -1.59 73.74
C PRO A 10 -62.50 -0.20 73.94
N SER A 11 -62.53 0.25 75.20
CA SER A 11 -62.91 1.63 75.50
C SER A 11 -61.83 2.60 74.97
N PRO A 12 -62.15 3.89 74.71
CA PRO A 12 -61.19 4.88 74.24
C PRO A 12 -59.99 5.16 75.17
N GLY A 13 -60.00 4.62 76.38
CA GLY A 13 -58.93 4.80 77.37
C GLY A 13 -58.48 3.48 77.95
N LEU A 14 -58.99 3.14 79.14
CA LEU A 14 -58.58 1.95 79.87
C LEU A 14 -59.63 0.84 79.76
N THR A 15 -59.21 -0.32 79.28
CA THR A 15 -60.00 -1.56 79.32
C THR A 15 -59.35 -2.53 80.30
N VAL A 16 -60.09 -2.95 81.33
CA VAL A 16 -59.61 -3.88 82.36
C VAL A 16 -60.33 -5.21 82.24
N LEU A 17 -59.56 -6.30 82.08
CA LEU A 17 -60.09 -7.65 82.00
C LEU A 17 -60.00 -8.34 83.37
N VAL A 18 -61.16 -8.55 83.99
CA VAL A 18 -61.28 -9.16 85.32
C VAL A 18 -61.82 -10.58 85.22
N GLY A 19 -61.39 -11.47 86.11
CA GLY A 19 -61.92 -12.82 86.23
C GLY A 19 -61.04 -13.72 87.10
N PRO A 20 -61.48 -14.94 87.43
CA PRO A 20 -60.70 -15.89 88.22
C PRO A 20 -59.41 -16.32 87.49
N ASN A 21 -58.47 -16.90 88.22
CA ASN A 21 -57.25 -17.45 87.62
C ASN A 21 -57.61 -18.54 86.59
N ASN A 22 -56.80 -18.66 85.54
CA ASN A 22 -56.96 -19.64 84.46
C ASN A 22 -58.24 -19.51 83.60
N CYS A 23 -58.96 -18.37 83.65
CA CYS A 23 -60.11 -18.12 82.76
C CYS A 23 -59.75 -17.65 81.34
N GLY A 24 -58.46 -17.53 81.00
CA GLY A 24 -58.00 -17.15 79.66
C GLY A 24 -57.75 -15.65 79.44
N LYS A 25 -57.56 -14.85 80.50
CA LYS A 25 -57.17 -13.42 80.38
C LYS A 25 -55.87 -13.23 79.59
N SER A 26 -54.82 -13.96 79.99
CA SER A 26 -53.51 -13.90 79.31
C SER A 26 -53.56 -14.45 77.89
N ALA A 27 -54.54 -15.29 77.55
CA ALA A 27 -54.69 -15.81 76.19
C ALA A 27 -55.09 -14.73 75.18
N LEU A 28 -55.71 -13.63 75.63
CA LEU A 28 -56.00 -12.49 74.77
C LEU A 28 -54.72 -11.72 74.40
N VAL A 29 -53.89 -11.41 75.41
CA VAL A 29 -52.60 -10.73 75.19
C VAL A 29 -51.70 -11.59 74.29
N ALA A 30 -51.62 -12.89 74.56
CA ALA A 30 -50.88 -13.82 73.72
C ALA A 30 -51.43 -13.91 72.28
N ALA A 31 -52.74 -13.75 72.07
CA ALA A 31 -53.33 -13.73 70.73
C ALA A 31 -52.90 -12.47 69.95
N LEU A 32 -52.81 -11.31 70.60
CA LEU A 32 -52.31 -10.08 69.99
C LEU A 32 -50.80 -10.15 69.70
N GLN A 33 -50.00 -10.70 70.62
CA GLN A 33 -48.57 -10.92 70.40
C GLN A 33 -48.31 -11.84 69.20
N ILE A 34 -49.07 -12.93 69.07
CA ILE A 34 -48.94 -13.83 67.91
C ILE A 34 -49.32 -13.13 66.61
N LEU A 35 -50.35 -12.28 66.62
CA LEU A 35 -50.71 -11.50 65.45
C LEU A 35 -49.61 -10.51 65.07
N CYS A 36 -48.84 -9.96 66.02
CA CYS A 36 -47.78 -9.00 65.73
C CYS A 36 -46.45 -9.67 65.34
N HIS A 37 -46.05 -10.74 66.01
CA HIS A 37 -44.69 -11.31 65.92
C HIS A 37 -44.64 -12.72 65.31
N ASN A 38 -45.80 -13.33 65.03
CA ASN A 38 -45.90 -14.72 64.57
C ASN A 38 -45.09 -15.72 65.41
N GLU A 39 -45.00 -15.51 66.73
CA GLU A 39 -44.26 -16.41 67.63
C GLU A 39 -44.82 -17.84 67.59
N ASN A 40 -43.95 -18.83 67.70
CA ASN A 40 -44.28 -20.25 67.70
C ASN A 40 -44.96 -20.73 69.00
N SER A 41 -45.99 -20.03 69.46
CA SER A 41 -46.70 -20.38 70.68
C SER A 41 -47.82 -21.41 70.43
N THR A 42 -47.90 -22.40 71.32
CA THR A 42 -48.92 -23.47 71.29
C THR A 42 -50.17 -23.11 72.09
N TYR A 43 -50.11 -22.05 72.92
CA TYR A 43 -51.13 -21.71 73.92
C TYR A 43 -52.43 -21.12 73.35
N VAL A 44 -52.42 -20.69 72.09
CA VAL A 44 -53.56 -19.96 71.48
C VAL A 44 -54.55 -20.87 70.75
N LYS A 45 -54.13 -22.08 70.32
CA LYS A 45 -55.05 -23.05 69.70
C LYS A 45 -55.74 -23.89 70.78
N ARG A 46 -57.09 -23.88 70.80
CA ARG A 46 -57.89 -24.66 71.77
C ARG A 46 -57.77 -26.17 71.49
N HIS A 47 -57.62 -26.97 72.53
CA HIS A 47 -57.58 -28.44 72.41
C HIS A 47 -58.82 -28.97 71.65
N GLY A 48 -58.60 -29.89 70.71
CA GLY A 48 -59.66 -30.48 69.87
C GLY A 48 -60.16 -29.60 68.71
N THR A 49 -59.59 -28.42 68.47
CA THR A 49 -59.96 -27.56 67.32
C THR A 49 -58.95 -27.65 66.18
N LYS A 50 -59.43 -27.53 64.94
CA LYS A 50 -58.58 -27.63 63.73
C LYS A 50 -57.93 -26.30 63.35
N GLU A 51 -58.49 -25.17 63.79
CA GLU A 51 -58.07 -23.83 63.41
C GLU A 51 -58.23 -22.80 64.53
N CYS A 52 -57.50 -21.70 64.42
CA CYS A 52 -57.59 -20.51 65.26
C CYS A 52 -57.40 -19.26 64.39
N ALA A 53 -58.13 -18.19 64.70
CA ALA A 53 -58.02 -16.90 64.03
C ALA A 53 -58.08 -15.75 65.05
N VAL A 54 -57.35 -14.68 64.78
CA VAL A 54 -57.32 -13.43 65.55
C VAL A 54 -57.52 -12.30 64.55
N VAL A 55 -58.49 -11.42 64.79
CA VAL A 55 -58.83 -10.30 63.91
C VAL A 55 -58.72 -9.00 64.68
N VAL A 56 -57.99 -8.04 64.12
CA VAL A 56 -57.86 -6.67 64.64
C VAL A 56 -58.41 -5.70 63.60
N HIS A 57 -59.31 -4.83 64.07
CA HIS A 57 -59.79 -3.67 63.32
C HIS A 57 -59.10 -2.43 63.89
N THR A 58 -58.42 -1.68 63.03
CA THR A 58 -57.77 -0.43 63.44
C THR A 58 -58.70 0.76 63.19
N SER A 59 -58.50 1.87 63.91
CA SER A 59 -59.30 3.09 63.72
C SER A 59 -59.11 3.74 62.35
N GLU A 60 -58.00 3.44 61.66
CA GLU A 60 -57.71 3.85 60.29
C GLU A 60 -58.46 3.01 59.24
N GLY A 61 -59.26 2.02 59.67
CA GLY A 61 -60.08 1.18 58.81
C GLY A 61 -59.38 -0.08 58.29
N HIS A 62 -58.20 -0.42 58.82
CA HIS A 62 -57.51 -1.65 58.42
C HIS A 62 -58.07 -2.87 59.14
N VAL A 63 -58.18 -3.97 58.42
CA VAL A 63 -58.61 -5.27 58.95
C VAL A 63 -57.48 -6.27 58.78
N ILE A 64 -56.95 -6.74 59.90
CA ILE A 64 -55.80 -7.65 59.94
C ILE A 64 -56.23 -8.92 60.64
N GLU A 65 -56.27 -10.01 59.89
CA GLU A 65 -56.55 -11.35 60.40
C GLU A 65 -55.29 -12.21 60.37
N TRP A 66 -54.92 -12.78 61.51
CA TRP A 66 -53.98 -13.89 61.59
C TRP A 66 -54.76 -15.19 61.75
N ARG A 67 -54.46 -16.21 60.94
CA ARG A 67 -55.15 -17.51 60.99
C ARG A 67 -54.16 -18.66 60.89
N ARG A 68 -54.33 -19.68 61.73
CA ARG A 68 -53.50 -20.90 61.73
C ARG A 68 -54.34 -22.18 61.71
N LYS A 69 -54.20 -22.96 60.64
CA LYS A 69 -54.77 -24.33 60.51
C LYS A 69 -53.67 -25.37 60.68
N THR A 70 -52.75 -25.40 59.70
CA THR A 70 -51.49 -26.18 59.71
C THR A 70 -50.29 -25.24 59.80
N SER A 71 -50.26 -24.21 58.94
CA SER A 71 -49.31 -23.08 58.97
C SER A 71 -50.03 -21.76 59.28
N PRO A 72 -49.32 -20.75 59.83
CA PRO A 72 -49.85 -19.40 60.00
C PRO A 72 -49.99 -18.70 58.65
N ARG A 73 -51.05 -17.89 58.52
CA ARG A 73 -51.34 -17.04 57.36
C ARG A 73 -51.92 -15.72 57.83
N TYR A 74 -51.69 -14.67 57.06
CA TYR A 74 -52.25 -13.34 57.30
C TYR A 74 -53.24 -12.97 56.21
N LEU A 75 -54.35 -12.33 56.56
CA LEU A 75 -55.23 -11.63 55.64
C LEU A 75 -55.24 -10.15 56.04
N ILE A 76 -54.61 -9.30 55.21
CA ILE A 76 -54.51 -7.86 55.46
C ILE A 76 -55.38 -7.17 54.43
N ASN A 77 -56.45 -6.50 54.86
CA ASN A 77 -57.41 -5.79 54.00
C ASN A 77 -57.95 -6.66 52.84
N GLY A 78 -58.12 -7.96 53.06
CA GLY A 78 -58.59 -8.92 52.06
C GLY A 78 -57.49 -9.61 51.23
N THR A 79 -56.23 -9.19 51.34
CA THR A 79 -55.08 -9.83 50.67
C THR A 79 -54.50 -10.95 51.52
N GLU A 80 -54.42 -12.17 50.96
CA GLU A 80 -53.89 -13.36 51.67
C GLU A 80 -52.36 -13.49 51.51
N HIS A 81 -51.64 -13.58 52.64
CA HIS A 81 -50.21 -13.85 52.73
C HIS A 81 -49.97 -15.20 53.41
N SER A 82 -49.58 -16.20 52.63
CA SER A 82 -49.42 -17.60 53.08
C SER A 82 -47.99 -18.15 53.06
N ARG A 83 -47.05 -17.46 52.38
CA ARG A 83 -45.62 -17.82 52.31
C ARG A 83 -44.80 -16.77 53.04
N LEU A 84 -44.83 -16.86 54.36
CA LEU A 84 -44.07 -16.01 55.26
C LEU A 84 -42.60 -16.50 55.20
N GLY A 85 -41.70 -15.69 54.64
CA GLY A 85 -40.28 -16.06 54.47
C GLY A 85 -39.53 -16.24 55.80
N ASN A 86 -38.19 -16.14 55.80
CA ASN A 86 -37.36 -16.38 56.99
C ASN A 86 -37.77 -15.55 58.24
N ALA A 87 -38.35 -14.36 58.05
CA ALA A 87 -38.83 -13.50 59.13
C ALA A 87 -40.24 -13.85 59.65
N GLY A 88 -40.99 -14.73 58.97
CA GLY A 88 -42.30 -15.19 59.43
C GLY A 88 -43.42 -14.14 59.45
N ILE A 89 -43.21 -12.91 58.96
CA ILE A 89 -44.15 -11.78 59.06
C ILE A 89 -44.25 -11.04 57.70
N PRO A 90 -45.43 -10.58 57.26
CA PRO A 90 -45.56 -9.74 56.04
C PRO A 90 -44.92 -8.36 56.23
N ALA A 91 -44.21 -7.85 55.22
CA ALA A 91 -43.54 -6.54 55.26
C ALA A 91 -44.51 -5.36 55.53
N GLU A 92 -45.78 -5.50 55.14
CA GLU A 92 -46.82 -4.49 55.30
C GLU A 92 -47.46 -4.48 56.70
N LEU A 93 -47.20 -5.49 57.55
CA LEU A 93 -47.87 -5.64 58.84
C LEU A 93 -47.58 -4.49 59.81
N HIS A 94 -46.31 -4.23 60.11
CA HIS A 94 -45.91 -3.21 61.08
C HIS A 94 -46.10 -1.76 60.59
N PRO A 95 -45.95 -1.43 59.30
CA PRO A 95 -46.39 -0.13 58.78
C PRO A 95 -47.86 0.19 59.07
N LEU A 96 -48.74 -0.83 59.08
CA LEU A 96 -50.16 -0.68 59.35
C LEU A 96 -50.51 -0.74 60.84
N LEU A 97 -50.00 -1.73 61.58
CA LEU A 97 -50.27 -1.87 63.01
C LEU A 97 -49.51 -0.88 63.89
N ARG A 98 -48.35 -0.39 63.43
CA ARG A 98 -47.45 0.47 64.19
C ARG A 98 -47.00 -0.13 65.54
N LEU A 99 -46.88 -1.46 65.58
CA LEU A 99 -46.41 -2.23 66.73
C LEU A 99 -45.15 -3.08 66.40
N PRO A 100 -44.04 -2.51 65.88
CA PRO A 100 -42.81 -3.28 65.67
C PRO A 100 -42.04 -3.52 66.98
N VAL A 101 -41.26 -4.60 67.02
CA VAL A 101 -40.22 -4.81 68.05
C VAL A 101 -39.01 -3.93 67.72
N VAL A 102 -38.39 -3.34 68.75
CA VAL A 102 -37.17 -2.53 68.59
C VAL A 102 -35.95 -3.46 68.66
N ALA A 103 -35.17 -3.55 67.58
CA ALA A 103 -33.97 -4.39 67.52
C ALA A 103 -32.72 -3.66 68.07
N ASP A 104 -31.88 -4.36 68.85
CA ASP A 104 -30.49 -3.94 69.18
C ASP A 104 -29.50 -4.75 68.32
N ASP A 105 -28.30 -4.20 68.09
CA ASP A 105 -27.21 -4.84 67.33
C ASP A 105 -26.61 -6.06 68.04
N ALA A 106 -27.08 -6.37 69.25
CA ALA A 106 -26.55 -7.41 70.12
C ALA A 106 -27.66 -8.33 70.65
N ASP A 107 -28.37 -9.04 69.75
CA ASP A 107 -29.31 -10.16 70.01
C ASP A 107 -30.46 -9.91 71.02
N ASP A 108 -30.52 -8.74 71.64
CA ASP A 108 -31.56 -8.31 72.58
C ASP A 108 -32.61 -7.46 71.83
N SER A 109 -33.76 -8.04 71.55
CA SER A 109 -34.92 -7.33 70.99
C SER A 109 -35.86 -6.85 72.10
N PHE A 110 -36.36 -5.61 72.02
CA PHE A 110 -37.22 -5.01 73.03
C PHE A 110 -38.64 -4.76 72.52
N ASP A 111 -39.63 -5.28 73.24
CA ASP A 111 -41.05 -5.03 73.01
C ASP A 111 -41.55 -3.91 73.94
N VAL A 112 -41.95 -2.79 73.35
CA VAL A 112 -42.46 -1.60 74.06
C VAL A 112 -43.99 -1.68 74.25
N HIS A 113 -44.65 -2.53 73.47
CA HIS A 113 -46.11 -2.53 73.33
C HIS A 113 -46.77 -3.56 74.24
N PHE A 114 -46.11 -4.69 74.50
CA PHE A 114 -46.64 -5.74 75.37
C PHE A 114 -45.83 -5.88 76.66
N GLY A 115 -46.47 -5.60 77.81
CA GLY A 115 -45.92 -5.89 79.13
C GLY A 115 -46.24 -7.32 79.58
N SER A 116 -45.23 -8.10 79.98
CA SER A 116 -45.43 -9.45 80.51
C SER A 116 -45.67 -9.45 82.03
N GLN A 117 -46.35 -10.48 82.55
CA GLN A 117 -46.69 -10.59 83.99
C GLN A 117 -45.46 -10.70 84.92
N LYS A 118 -44.28 -11.05 84.39
CA LYS A 118 -43.05 -11.27 85.17
C LYS A 118 -41.85 -10.45 84.66
N SER A 119 -42.03 -9.56 83.68
CA SER A 119 -40.96 -8.68 83.22
C SER A 119 -40.91 -7.41 84.07
N PRO A 120 -39.71 -6.94 84.47
CA PRO A 120 -39.58 -5.71 85.24
C PRO A 120 -40.14 -4.50 84.46
N ILE A 121 -40.43 -3.43 85.20
CA ILE A 121 -40.87 -2.15 84.65
C ILE A 121 -39.84 -1.69 83.60
N PHE A 122 -40.34 -1.41 82.40
CA PHE A 122 -39.61 -0.98 81.21
C PHE A 122 -38.45 0.00 81.54
N LEU A 123 -37.25 -0.27 80.98
CA LEU A 123 -36.01 0.53 81.07
C LEU A 123 -35.35 0.71 82.45
N LEU A 124 -35.97 0.31 83.57
CA LEU A 124 -35.41 0.55 84.91
C LEU A 124 -34.30 -0.44 85.33
N ASN A 125 -34.20 -1.61 84.68
CA ASN A 125 -33.21 -2.64 85.00
C ASN A 125 -32.34 -3.06 83.80
N SER A 126 -32.41 -2.32 82.69
CA SER A 126 -31.54 -2.54 81.53
C SER A 126 -30.15 -1.95 81.79
N LYS A 127 -29.09 -2.57 81.26
CA LYS A 127 -27.71 -2.00 81.31
C LYS A 127 -27.77 -0.54 80.82
N ALA A 128 -27.09 0.39 81.48
CA ALA A 128 -27.18 1.84 81.22
C ALA A 128 -27.03 2.23 79.73
N GLY A 129 -26.29 1.45 78.93
CA GLY A 129 -26.17 1.64 77.49
C GLY A 129 -27.46 1.37 76.69
N ALA A 130 -28.32 0.44 77.11
CA ALA A 130 -29.54 0.06 76.39
C ALA A 130 -30.62 1.16 76.47
N ALA A 131 -30.79 1.80 77.63
CA ALA A 131 -31.71 2.92 77.76
C ALA A 131 -31.26 4.15 76.94
N ALA A 132 -29.97 4.48 76.98
CA ALA A 132 -29.42 5.57 76.17
C ALA A 132 -29.54 5.30 74.66
N LYS A 133 -29.32 4.05 74.23
CA LYS A 133 -29.54 3.62 72.83
C LYS A 133 -31.01 3.66 72.42
N PHE A 134 -31.94 3.26 73.28
CA PHE A 134 -33.38 3.38 73.03
C PHE A 134 -33.80 4.83 72.80
N PHE A 135 -33.28 5.76 73.62
CA PHE A 135 -33.52 7.19 73.40
C PHE A 135 -32.80 7.71 72.14
N ALA A 136 -31.61 7.20 71.82
CA ALA A 136 -30.89 7.58 70.61
C ALA A 136 -31.56 7.08 69.33
N SER A 137 -32.15 5.87 69.33
CA SER A 137 -32.87 5.31 68.18
C SER A 137 -34.20 6.01 67.93
N SER A 138 -34.80 6.62 68.96
CA SER A 138 -35.99 7.46 68.84
C SER A 138 -35.71 8.89 68.34
N SER A 139 -34.44 9.25 68.08
CA SER A 139 -34.02 10.62 67.74
C SER A 139 -33.07 10.66 66.52
N ASP A 140 -32.78 11.87 65.99
CA ASP A 140 -31.86 12.10 64.85
C ASP A 140 -30.41 11.63 65.10
N ALA A 141 -30.11 11.14 66.30
CA ALA A 141 -28.82 10.57 66.69
C ALA A 141 -28.42 9.32 65.89
N ILE A 142 -29.38 8.60 65.27
CA ILE A 142 -29.08 7.51 64.32
C ILE A 142 -28.17 8.01 63.19
N ARG A 143 -28.49 9.18 62.61
CA ARG A 143 -27.73 9.74 61.48
C ARG A 143 -26.29 10.11 61.88
N LEU A 144 -26.09 10.55 63.13
CA LEU A 144 -24.76 10.86 63.65
C LEU A 144 -23.89 9.60 63.82
N LEU A 145 -24.49 8.50 64.28
CA LEU A 145 -23.80 7.21 64.40
C LEU A 145 -23.43 6.65 63.02
N GLU A 146 -24.33 6.74 62.05
CA GLU A 146 -24.05 6.36 60.65
C GLU A 146 -22.91 7.18 60.05
N MET A 147 -22.88 8.50 60.30
CA MET A 147 -21.79 9.37 59.86
C MET A 147 -20.45 8.99 60.51
N GLN A 148 -20.46 8.68 61.81
CA GLN A 148 -19.25 8.26 62.54
C GLN A 148 -18.71 6.94 62.00
N GLN A 149 -19.59 5.99 61.71
CA GLN A 149 -19.21 4.69 61.15
C GLN A 149 -18.62 4.84 59.74
N ARG A 150 -19.27 5.62 58.87
CA ARG A 150 -18.74 5.94 57.53
C ARG A 150 -17.38 6.65 57.58
N HIS A 151 -17.19 7.56 58.54
CA HIS A 151 -15.92 8.23 58.71
C HIS A 151 -14.81 7.24 59.12
N LYS A 152 -15.11 6.33 60.06
CA LYS A 152 -14.17 5.29 60.48
C LYS A 152 -13.76 4.41 59.30
N GLU A 153 -14.72 3.96 58.50
CA GLU A 153 -14.48 3.16 57.29
C GLU A 153 -13.58 3.89 56.28
N LYS A 154 -13.87 5.17 55.99
CA LYS A 154 -13.04 5.98 55.09
C LYS A 154 -11.60 6.12 55.59
N VAL A 155 -11.41 6.36 56.88
CA VAL A 155 -10.06 6.49 57.47
C VAL A 155 -9.30 5.17 57.39
N THR A 156 -9.96 4.05 57.67
CA THR A 156 -9.34 2.73 57.59
C THR A 156 -8.94 2.38 56.15
N GLU A 157 -9.83 2.63 55.18
CA GLU A 157 -9.54 2.40 53.77
C GLU A 157 -8.41 3.31 53.27
N GLY A 158 -8.44 4.61 53.61
CA GLY A 158 -7.37 5.54 53.24
C GLY A 158 -6.00 5.13 53.80
N ARG A 159 -5.94 4.65 55.05
CA ARG A 159 -4.70 4.11 55.64
C ARG A 159 -4.21 2.87 54.90
N ARG A 160 -5.12 1.96 54.54
CA ARG A 160 -4.77 0.75 53.80
C ARG A 160 -4.22 1.08 52.41
N GLN A 161 -4.85 2.03 51.72
CA GLN A 161 -4.39 2.52 50.41
C GLN A 161 -3.02 3.18 50.51
N HIS A 162 -2.79 4.02 51.52
CA HIS A 162 -1.49 4.64 51.74
C HIS A 162 -0.38 3.60 51.91
N GLN A 163 -0.60 2.61 52.78
CA GLN A 163 0.39 1.54 53.01
C GLN A 163 0.67 0.73 51.73
N ARG A 164 -0.37 0.46 50.93
CA ARG A 164 -0.20 -0.21 49.64
C ARG A 164 0.63 0.64 48.67
N LEU A 165 0.29 1.91 48.52
CA LEU A 165 0.99 2.82 47.62
C LEU A 165 2.45 3.05 48.04
N GLU A 166 2.73 3.10 49.34
CA GLU A 166 4.11 3.16 49.84
C GLU A 166 4.90 1.89 49.50
N ALA A 167 4.28 0.71 49.64
CA ALA A 167 4.91 -0.55 49.26
C ALA A 167 5.16 -0.60 47.74
N ASP A 168 4.19 -0.22 46.93
CA ASP A 168 4.31 -0.18 45.47
C ASP A 168 5.40 0.82 45.03
N ALA A 169 5.45 2.01 45.65
CA ALA A 169 6.48 3.01 45.40
C ALA A 169 7.89 2.51 45.77
N ALA A 170 8.02 1.76 46.87
CA ALA A 170 9.29 1.17 47.26
C ALA A 170 9.76 0.10 46.25
N ILE A 171 8.85 -0.71 45.71
CA ILE A 171 9.16 -1.70 44.66
C ILE A 171 9.63 -0.99 43.39
N VAL A 172 8.85 -0.05 42.89
CA VAL A 172 9.20 0.70 41.66
C VAL A 172 10.52 1.46 41.83
N SER A 173 10.76 2.05 43.00
CA SER A 173 12.03 2.72 43.29
C SER A 173 13.21 1.75 43.31
N ALA A 174 13.02 0.50 43.75
CA ALA A 174 14.05 -0.52 43.72
C ALA A 174 14.33 -0.98 42.27
N GLU A 175 13.29 -1.17 41.46
CA GLU A 175 13.41 -1.50 40.04
C GLU A 175 14.15 -0.41 39.26
N LEU A 176 13.78 0.86 39.47
CA LEU A 176 14.47 2.00 38.85
C LEU A 176 15.95 2.07 39.24
N LYS A 177 16.29 1.74 40.49
CA LYS A 177 17.67 1.73 40.95
C LYS A 177 18.52 0.64 40.28
N VAL A 178 17.91 -0.49 39.92
CA VAL A 178 18.59 -1.53 39.13
C VAL A 178 18.87 -1.04 37.71
N LEU A 179 17.89 -0.36 37.10
CA LEU A 179 18.00 0.22 35.75
C LEU A 179 18.92 1.45 35.69
N GLU A 180 19.14 2.15 36.80
CA GLU A 180 20.06 3.30 36.84
C GLU A 180 21.49 2.90 36.42
N ALA A 181 21.90 1.66 36.69
CA ALA A 181 23.19 1.11 36.27
C ALA A 181 23.31 0.91 34.75
N THR A 182 22.20 0.90 33.99
CA THR A 182 22.23 0.78 32.52
C THR A 182 22.36 2.13 31.84
N VAL A 183 22.14 3.25 32.54
CA VAL A 183 22.24 4.61 31.97
C VAL A 183 23.63 4.92 31.43
N PRO A 184 24.75 4.60 32.12
CA PRO A 184 26.09 4.78 31.55
C PRO A 184 26.31 3.96 30.27
N VAL A 185 25.78 2.73 30.22
CA VAL A 185 25.89 1.85 29.05
C VAL A 185 25.15 2.43 27.86
N ASP A 186 23.97 3.02 28.06
CA ASP A 186 23.20 3.70 27.00
C ASP A 186 23.97 4.91 26.44
N VAL A 187 24.63 5.68 27.31
CA VAL A 187 25.48 6.81 26.90
C VAL A 187 26.71 6.32 26.11
N GLU A 188 27.38 5.26 26.57
CA GLU A 188 28.50 4.65 25.86
C GLU A 188 28.08 4.10 24.50
N LEU A 189 26.93 3.42 24.44
CA LEU A 189 26.37 2.88 23.20
C LEU A 189 26.06 4.00 22.20
N SER A 190 25.39 5.07 22.63
CA SER A 190 25.13 6.24 21.78
C SER A 190 26.41 6.89 21.27
N GLY A 191 27.46 6.92 22.11
CA GLY A 191 28.80 7.35 21.70
C GLY A 191 29.40 6.45 20.62
N LEU A 192 29.31 5.13 20.78
CA LEU A 192 29.80 4.15 19.81
C LEU A 192 29.02 4.20 18.49
N GLU A 193 27.70 4.38 18.53
CA GLU A 193 26.86 4.54 17.34
C GLU A 193 27.25 5.79 16.55
N THR A 194 27.54 6.89 17.25
CA THR A 194 27.99 8.14 16.63
C THR A 194 29.35 7.95 15.96
N GLU A 195 30.30 7.29 16.63
CA GLU A 195 31.62 7.01 16.05
C GLU A 195 31.52 6.03 14.88
N PHE A 196 30.67 5.01 14.96
CA PHE A 196 30.41 4.09 13.84
C PHE A 196 29.83 4.81 12.62
N ALA A 197 28.86 5.71 12.83
CA ALA A 197 28.31 6.54 11.76
C ALA A 197 29.39 7.42 11.10
N ARG A 198 30.28 8.01 11.92
CA ARG A 198 31.42 8.78 11.43
C ARG A 198 32.39 7.93 10.60
N LEU A 199 32.74 6.73 11.06
CA LEU A 199 33.62 5.81 10.33
C LEU A 199 33.02 5.39 8.99
N ASN A 200 31.72 5.11 8.93
CA ASN A 200 31.05 4.81 7.66
C ASN A 200 31.02 6.01 6.70
N GLY A 201 30.90 7.23 7.24
CA GLY A 201 31.04 8.46 6.45
C GLY A 201 32.41 8.56 5.81
N ILE A 202 33.48 8.36 6.59
CA ILE A 202 34.86 8.36 6.11
C ILE A 202 35.09 7.26 5.07
N GLN A 203 34.57 6.05 5.30
CA GLN A 203 34.66 4.96 4.34
C GLN A 203 34.03 5.32 2.99
N SER A 204 32.85 5.95 3.02
CA SER A 204 32.15 6.40 1.81
C SER A 204 32.94 7.49 1.06
N GLU A 205 33.59 8.40 1.79
CA GLU A 205 34.46 9.42 1.21
C GLU A 205 35.71 8.80 0.56
N ILE A 206 36.35 7.83 1.23
CA ILE A 206 37.48 7.09 0.67
C ILE A 206 37.07 6.42 -0.65
N GLU A 207 35.94 5.73 -0.69
CA GLU A 207 35.44 5.07 -1.90
C GLU A 207 35.17 6.06 -3.05
N ALA A 208 34.64 7.25 -2.73
CA ALA A 208 34.42 8.31 -3.72
C ALA A 208 35.73 8.90 -4.25
N LEU A 209 36.71 9.11 -3.36
CA LEU A 209 38.04 9.59 -3.72
C LEU A 209 38.80 8.58 -4.58
N THR A 210 38.78 7.29 -4.23
CA THR A 210 39.39 6.22 -5.04
C THR A 210 38.76 6.13 -6.43
N ARG A 211 37.44 6.32 -6.55
CA ARG A 211 36.78 6.38 -7.87
C ARG A 211 37.26 7.58 -8.69
N SER A 212 37.36 8.74 -8.04
CA SER A 212 37.84 9.98 -8.68
C SER A 212 39.29 9.86 -9.14
N GLU A 213 40.14 9.22 -8.33
CA GLU A 213 41.53 8.90 -8.68
C GLU A 213 41.59 8.03 -9.95
N PHE A 214 40.79 6.96 -10.00
CA PHE A 214 40.74 6.09 -11.17
C PHE A 214 40.30 6.84 -12.43
N GLU A 215 39.29 7.70 -12.33
CA GLU A 215 38.84 8.54 -13.45
C GLU A 215 39.92 9.52 -13.91
N LEU A 216 40.64 10.14 -12.98
CA LEU A 216 41.74 11.05 -13.30
C LEU A 216 42.89 10.33 -14.02
N VAL A 217 43.24 9.11 -13.59
CA VAL A 217 44.25 8.29 -14.25
C VAL A 217 43.83 7.96 -15.68
N ASP A 218 42.59 7.52 -15.90
CA ASP A 218 42.09 7.22 -17.25
C ASP A 218 42.08 8.47 -18.15
N ARG A 219 41.65 9.62 -17.61
CA ARG A 219 41.70 10.91 -18.34
C ARG A 219 43.12 11.30 -18.73
N LEU A 220 44.09 11.06 -17.85
CA LEU A 220 45.49 11.37 -18.09
C LEU A 220 46.09 10.45 -19.17
N GLU A 221 45.71 9.17 -19.17
CA GLU A 221 46.04 8.24 -20.25
C GLU A 221 45.44 8.67 -21.60
N GLN A 222 44.16 9.05 -21.63
CA GLN A 222 43.50 9.56 -22.84
C GLN A 222 44.18 10.83 -23.37
N ALA A 223 44.47 11.79 -22.48
CA ALA A 223 45.18 13.01 -22.85
C ALA A 223 46.57 12.71 -23.44
N ASN A 224 47.29 11.74 -22.89
CA ASN A 224 48.56 11.28 -23.45
C ASN A 224 48.39 10.64 -24.84
N ARG A 225 47.34 9.85 -25.07
CA ARG A 225 47.02 9.29 -26.40
C ARG A 225 46.76 10.41 -27.41
N TYR A 226 45.91 11.38 -27.08
CA TYR A 226 45.64 12.52 -27.95
C TYR A 226 46.88 13.36 -28.21
N LYS A 227 47.78 13.51 -27.23
CA LYS A 227 49.05 14.20 -27.42
C LYS A 227 49.94 13.47 -28.42
N VAL A 228 50.07 12.15 -28.30
CA VAL A 228 50.83 11.31 -29.25
C VAL A 228 50.22 11.39 -30.65
N GLU A 229 48.90 11.29 -30.76
CA GLU A 229 48.18 11.37 -32.04
C GLU A 229 48.35 12.75 -32.69
N ARG A 230 48.16 13.82 -31.94
CA ARG A 230 48.41 15.20 -32.39
C ARG A 230 49.85 15.38 -32.85
N ASP A 231 50.82 14.89 -32.09
CA ASP A 231 52.23 14.99 -32.45
C ASP A 231 52.54 14.20 -33.74
N ALA A 232 51.87 13.05 -33.96
CA ALA A 232 51.97 12.30 -35.22
C ALA A 232 51.33 13.05 -36.40
N LEU A 233 50.14 13.61 -36.23
CA LEU A 233 49.42 14.39 -37.24
C LEU A 233 50.14 15.70 -37.58
N SER A 234 50.78 16.35 -36.61
CA SER A 234 51.56 17.58 -36.83
C SER A 234 52.77 17.39 -37.75
N ARG A 235 53.22 16.15 -37.96
CA ARG A 235 54.31 15.79 -38.86
C ARG A 235 53.84 15.52 -40.29
N LEU A 236 52.54 15.47 -40.54
CA LEU A 236 52.01 15.37 -41.89
C LEU A 236 52.22 16.71 -42.59
N THR A 237 53.13 16.74 -43.56
CA THR A 237 53.22 17.84 -44.52
C THR A 237 51.92 17.92 -45.32
N THR A 238 51.49 19.14 -45.66
CA THR A 238 50.37 19.38 -46.57
C THR A 238 50.53 18.50 -47.81
N PRO A 239 49.48 17.78 -48.24
CA PRO A 239 49.57 16.91 -49.40
C PRO A 239 50.10 17.71 -50.59
N PRO A 240 50.97 17.12 -51.44
CA PRO A 240 51.48 17.81 -52.60
C PRO A 240 50.31 18.28 -53.44
N VAL A 241 50.30 19.58 -53.80
CA VAL A 241 49.32 20.16 -54.70
C VAL A 241 49.41 19.37 -56.01
N LEU A 242 48.35 18.63 -56.36
CA LEU A 242 48.24 18.00 -57.66
C LEU A 242 48.19 19.15 -58.69
N GLU A 243 49.15 19.18 -59.62
CA GLU A 243 49.16 20.16 -60.70
C GLU A 243 47.92 19.97 -61.60
N ASP A 244 47.48 21.09 -62.20
CA ASP A 244 46.33 21.29 -63.09
C ASP A 244 45.72 19.99 -63.68
N GLU A 245 44.52 19.64 -63.22
CA GLU A 245 43.77 18.44 -63.61
C GLU A 245 43.15 18.54 -65.03
N ALA A 246 43.16 19.73 -65.62
CA ALA A 246 42.56 20.00 -66.94
C ALA A 246 43.09 19.14 -68.11
N PRO A 247 44.38 18.74 -68.19
CA PRO A 247 44.87 17.84 -69.23
C PRO A 247 44.32 16.41 -69.11
N LEU A 248 44.10 15.94 -67.88
CA LEU A 248 43.53 14.63 -67.59
C LEU A 248 42.03 14.61 -67.92
N GLU A 249 41.32 15.67 -67.55
CA GLU A 249 39.92 15.86 -67.89
C GLU A 249 39.70 15.89 -69.42
N ARG A 250 40.49 16.68 -70.16
CA ARG A 250 40.47 16.70 -71.63
C ARG A 250 40.78 15.34 -72.26
N SER A 251 41.69 14.57 -71.67
CA SER A 251 42.02 13.23 -72.17
C SER A 251 40.87 12.25 -71.95
N SER A 252 40.18 12.36 -70.80
CA SER A 252 38.99 11.56 -70.50
C SER A 252 37.85 11.88 -71.49
N GLU A 253 37.58 13.18 -71.74
CA GLU A 253 36.59 13.63 -72.72
C GLU A 253 36.90 13.15 -74.15
N GLN A 254 38.17 13.19 -74.56
CA GLN A 254 38.60 12.69 -75.87
C GLN A 254 38.39 11.19 -76.03
N ILE A 255 38.69 10.41 -74.98
CA ILE A 255 38.47 8.96 -74.97
C ILE A 255 36.98 8.66 -75.07
N GLU A 256 36.14 9.39 -74.32
CA GLU A 256 34.69 9.21 -74.32
C GLU A 256 34.08 9.54 -75.70
N ALA A 257 34.50 10.64 -76.33
CA ALA A 257 34.09 11.00 -77.68
C ALA A 257 34.52 9.95 -78.72
N ALA A 258 35.72 9.38 -78.60
CA ALA A 258 36.20 8.33 -79.47
C ALA A 258 35.39 7.02 -79.31
N LEU A 259 35.02 6.66 -78.09
CA LEU A 259 34.16 5.51 -77.80
C LEU A 259 32.74 5.69 -78.38
N GLN A 260 32.17 6.88 -78.28
CA GLN A 260 30.87 7.19 -78.88
C GLN A 260 30.91 7.13 -80.42
N SER A 261 31.96 7.68 -81.03
CA SER A 261 32.21 7.61 -82.47
C SER A 261 32.29 6.17 -82.98
N THR A 262 33.10 5.34 -82.30
CA THR A 262 33.25 3.92 -82.66
C THR A 262 31.95 3.15 -82.50
N ALA A 263 31.18 3.39 -81.43
CA ALA A 263 29.86 2.79 -81.24
C ALA A 263 28.88 3.17 -82.37
N ARG A 264 28.87 4.44 -82.78
CA ARG A 264 28.04 4.91 -83.90
C ARG A 264 28.41 4.24 -85.22
N LEU A 265 29.69 4.18 -85.56
CA LEU A 265 30.16 3.53 -86.79
C LEU A 265 29.86 2.03 -86.80
N GLN A 266 29.96 1.36 -85.65
CA GLN A 266 29.56 -0.04 -85.53
C GLN A 266 28.05 -0.24 -85.75
N ALA A 267 27.21 0.68 -85.26
CA ALA A 267 25.77 0.65 -85.50
C ALA A 267 25.45 0.86 -86.99
N GLU A 268 26.10 1.82 -87.65
CA GLU A 268 25.97 2.03 -89.10
C GLU A 268 26.38 0.79 -89.90
N CYS A 269 27.53 0.18 -89.59
CA CYS A 269 27.98 -1.06 -90.24
C CYS A 269 26.99 -2.22 -90.05
N ARG A 270 26.39 -2.37 -88.86
CA ARG A 270 25.36 -3.39 -88.62
C ARG A 270 24.11 -3.14 -89.47
N SER A 271 23.65 -1.89 -89.55
CA SER A 271 22.47 -1.53 -90.34
C SER A 271 22.64 -1.77 -91.84
N LEU A 272 23.85 -1.59 -92.37
CA LEU A 272 24.15 -1.82 -93.78
C LEU A 272 24.42 -3.31 -94.10
N GLY A 273 24.72 -4.13 -93.08
CA GLY A 273 24.95 -5.57 -93.23
C GLY A 273 23.67 -6.40 -93.41
N GLU A 274 22.49 -5.86 -93.09
CA GLU A 274 21.22 -6.59 -93.09
C GLU A 274 20.39 -6.44 -94.40
N LEU A 275 20.92 -5.76 -95.42
CA LEU A 275 20.23 -5.65 -96.72
C LEU A 275 20.23 -6.99 -97.48
N GLN A 276 19.17 -7.78 -97.30
CA GLN A 276 18.89 -9.00 -98.08
C GLN A 276 18.64 -8.68 -99.56
N THR A 277 19.01 -9.63 -100.43
CA THR A 277 18.85 -9.56 -101.89
C THR A 277 17.38 -9.52 -102.32
N PRO A 278 17.05 -8.79 -103.42
CA PRO A 278 15.67 -8.50 -103.80
C PRO A 278 14.87 -9.76 -104.23
N PRO A 279 13.57 -9.84 -103.91
CA PRO A 279 12.72 -11.00 -104.22
C PRO A 279 12.36 -11.11 -105.72
N GLN A 280 12.26 -12.34 -106.22
CA GLN A 280 11.87 -12.66 -107.61
C GLN A 280 10.40 -12.32 -107.89
N LEU A 281 10.16 -11.62 -109.01
CA LEU A 281 8.85 -11.18 -109.50
C LEU A 281 8.05 -12.38 -110.07
N ALA A 282 6.75 -12.44 -109.75
CA ALA A 282 5.83 -13.48 -110.23
C ALA A 282 4.87 -12.96 -111.32
N ASP A 283 4.78 -13.76 -112.37
CA ASP A 283 3.77 -13.96 -113.43
C ASP A 283 3.36 -12.78 -114.35
N GLU A 284 3.86 -12.83 -115.59
CA GLU A 284 3.70 -11.88 -116.70
C GLU A 284 2.34 -11.98 -117.41
N ALA A 285 1.45 -12.92 -117.03
CA ALA A 285 0.13 -13.09 -117.64
C ALA A 285 -0.87 -11.93 -117.39
N GLY A 286 -0.56 -11.01 -116.48
CA GLY A 286 -1.36 -9.80 -116.21
C GLY A 286 -1.15 -8.67 -117.20
N ILE A 287 0.01 -8.62 -117.85
CA ILE A 287 0.38 -7.54 -118.78
C ILE A 287 -0.24 -7.77 -120.17
N ASP A 288 -0.33 -9.02 -120.61
CA ASP A 288 -0.99 -9.38 -121.88
C ASP A 288 -2.49 -9.04 -121.89
N ARG A 289 -3.19 -9.21 -120.76
CA ARG A 289 -4.60 -8.79 -120.63
C ARG A 289 -4.77 -7.28 -120.75
N LEU A 290 -3.79 -6.51 -120.28
CA LEU A 290 -3.80 -5.06 -120.34
C LEU A 290 -3.49 -4.56 -121.76
N ALA A 291 -2.66 -5.29 -122.51
CA ALA A 291 -2.41 -5.05 -123.93
C ALA A 291 -3.65 -5.36 -124.80
N GLU A 292 -4.35 -6.47 -124.56
CA GLU A 292 -5.61 -6.79 -125.24
C GLU A 292 -6.72 -5.77 -124.97
N GLN A 293 -6.80 -5.26 -123.73
CA GLN A 293 -7.73 -4.18 -123.37
C GLN A 293 -7.41 -2.87 -124.08
N LEU A 294 -6.12 -2.52 -124.22
CA LEU A 294 -5.69 -1.31 -124.94
C LEU A 294 -5.99 -1.39 -126.44
N ASP A 295 -5.81 -2.55 -127.05
CA ASP A 295 -6.09 -2.79 -128.47
C ASP A 295 -7.60 -2.76 -128.78
N ALA A 296 -8.44 -3.22 -127.84
CA ALA A 296 -9.90 -3.08 -127.91
C ALA A 296 -10.36 -1.61 -127.81
N THR A 297 -9.74 -0.81 -126.93
CA THR A 297 -10.00 0.64 -126.87
C THR A 297 -9.52 1.39 -128.11
N ALA A 298 -8.41 0.99 -128.73
CA ALA A 298 -7.93 1.61 -129.97
C ALA A 298 -8.92 1.40 -131.14
N ARG A 299 -9.58 0.23 -131.22
CA ARG A 299 -10.64 -0.03 -132.20
C ARG A 299 -11.92 0.77 -131.93
N GLN A 300 -12.27 1.01 -130.67
CA GLN A 300 -13.39 1.89 -130.30
C GLN A 300 -13.11 3.36 -130.67
N ILE A 301 -11.86 3.82 -130.53
CA ILE A 301 -11.44 5.17 -130.93
C ILE A 301 -11.56 5.36 -132.46
N ASP A 302 -11.26 4.34 -133.27
CA ASP A 302 -11.35 4.42 -134.73
C ASP A 302 -12.82 4.46 -135.24
N VAL A 303 -13.74 3.78 -134.54
CA VAL A 303 -15.19 3.86 -134.78
C VAL A 303 -15.75 5.24 -134.41
N LEU A 304 -15.30 5.80 -133.29
CA LEU A 304 -15.68 7.14 -132.84
C LEU A 304 -15.06 8.24 -133.72
N ALA A 305 -13.87 8.01 -134.31
CA ALA A 305 -13.24 8.93 -135.26
C ALA A 305 -14.02 9.06 -136.58
N ARG A 306 -14.64 7.97 -137.06
CA ARG A 306 -15.56 8.00 -138.22
C ARG A 306 -16.88 8.69 -137.92
N GLN A 307 -17.39 8.58 -136.68
CA GLN A 307 -18.58 9.33 -136.23
C GLN A 307 -18.31 10.83 -136.04
N ARG A 308 -17.06 11.21 -135.71
CA ARG A 308 -16.63 12.62 -135.61
C ARG A 308 -16.47 13.30 -136.97
N ALA A 309 -16.21 12.56 -138.04
CA ALA A 309 -16.12 13.07 -139.42
C ALA A 309 -17.49 13.49 -140.02
N ALA A 310 -18.61 13.15 -139.38
CA ALA A 310 -19.97 13.54 -139.81
C ALA A 310 -20.52 14.79 -139.08
N LEU A 311 -19.75 15.42 -138.20
CA LEU A 311 -20.14 16.66 -137.49
C LEU A 311 -19.09 17.77 -137.70
N GLU A 312 -18.76 18.00 -138.97
CA GLU A 312 -18.06 19.20 -139.42
C GLU A 312 -18.88 20.46 -139.16
N GLY A 313 -18.21 21.49 -138.61
CA GLY A 313 -18.63 22.87 -138.78
C GLY A 313 -19.22 23.54 -137.55
N LEU A 314 -18.48 23.64 -136.46
CA LEU A 314 -18.59 24.80 -135.56
C LEU A 314 -17.21 25.11 -134.98
N ALA A 315 -16.85 26.38 -135.10
CA ALA A 315 -15.51 26.89 -134.84
C ALA A 315 -15.12 26.77 -133.36
N SER A 316 -13.91 26.24 -133.21
CA SER A 316 -12.91 26.36 -132.15
C SER A 316 -13.25 27.18 -130.90
N PRO A 317 -13.11 26.52 -129.74
CA PRO A 317 -12.57 27.16 -128.54
C PRO A 317 -11.55 26.20 -127.85
N PRO A 318 -10.96 26.55 -126.69
CA PRO A 318 -9.63 27.16 -126.63
C PRO A 318 -8.69 26.45 -125.64
N VAL A 319 -7.47 27.00 -125.52
CA VAL A 319 -6.38 26.67 -124.59
C VAL A 319 -6.78 26.86 -123.12
N LEU A 320 -6.38 25.90 -122.27
CA LEU A 320 -6.26 25.94 -120.79
C LEU A 320 -5.21 24.83 -120.45
N GLU A 321 -4.03 25.07 -119.88
CA GLU A 321 -3.75 25.56 -118.51
C GLU A 321 -4.69 24.95 -117.46
N ASP A 322 -4.23 23.97 -116.69
CA ASP A 322 -3.63 24.26 -115.38
C ASP A 322 -3.21 22.96 -114.66
N ALA A 323 -1.97 22.92 -114.20
CA ALA A 323 -1.38 21.80 -113.47
C ALA A 323 -1.79 21.80 -111.99
N ILE A 324 -3.09 21.96 -111.68
CA ILE A 324 -3.59 22.13 -110.29
C ILE A 324 -4.33 20.89 -109.73
N ALA A 325 -4.71 19.93 -110.56
CA ALA A 325 -5.38 18.71 -110.07
C ALA A 325 -4.43 17.56 -109.67
N LEU A 326 -3.18 17.53 -110.15
CA LEU A 326 -2.18 16.55 -109.68
C LEU A 326 -1.54 16.94 -108.34
N GLU A 327 -1.49 18.24 -108.00
CA GLU A 327 -0.90 18.73 -106.75
C GLU A 327 -1.78 18.41 -105.52
N ALA A 328 -3.11 18.33 -105.70
CA ALA A 328 -4.04 17.94 -104.63
C ALA A 328 -3.91 16.46 -104.23
N THR A 329 -3.68 15.57 -105.21
CA THR A 329 -3.43 14.14 -104.98
C THR A 329 -2.08 13.87 -104.31
N VAL A 330 -1.04 14.65 -104.65
CA VAL A 330 0.27 14.58 -103.95
C VAL A 330 0.13 15.01 -102.49
N ARG A 331 -0.58 16.13 -102.21
CA ARG A 331 -0.83 16.59 -100.84
C ARG A 331 -1.69 15.62 -100.01
N GLN A 332 -2.62 14.88 -100.61
CA GLN A 332 -3.43 13.88 -99.89
C GLN A 332 -2.61 12.62 -99.52
N ILE A 333 -1.66 12.21 -100.36
CA ILE A 333 -0.77 11.08 -100.07
C ILE A 333 0.26 11.44 -98.99
N GLU A 334 0.81 12.67 -99.02
CA GLU A 334 1.72 13.18 -97.98
C GLU A 334 1.02 13.35 -96.62
N GLN A 335 -0.22 13.84 -96.59
CA GLN A 335 -0.98 13.98 -95.35
C GLN A 335 -1.44 12.63 -94.75
N ALA A 336 -1.65 11.61 -95.58
CA ALA A 336 -1.95 10.26 -95.10
C ALA A 336 -0.71 9.58 -94.49
N ALA A 337 0.47 9.77 -95.06
CA ALA A 337 1.74 9.26 -94.54
C ALA A 337 2.08 9.86 -93.17
N ILE A 338 1.92 11.17 -92.99
CA ILE A 338 2.16 11.87 -91.71
C ILE A 338 1.21 11.37 -90.60
N ARG A 339 -0.04 11.02 -90.94
CA ARG A 339 -0.99 10.46 -89.96
C ARG A 339 -0.60 9.05 -89.53
N VAL A 340 -0.11 8.20 -90.43
CA VAL A 340 0.38 6.85 -90.08
C VAL A 340 1.60 6.93 -89.17
N ASP A 341 2.57 7.80 -89.46
CA ASP A 341 3.76 7.99 -88.62
C ASP A 341 3.44 8.56 -87.24
N SER A 342 2.51 9.53 -87.15
CA SER A 342 2.11 10.09 -85.85
C SER A 342 1.36 9.09 -84.95
N THR A 343 0.66 8.12 -85.54
CA THR A 343 -0.07 7.08 -84.80
C THR A 343 0.87 5.93 -84.41
N ALA A 344 1.86 5.60 -85.25
CA ALA A 344 2.93 4.66 -84.91
C ALA A 344 3.82 5.20 -83.77
N ALA A 345 4.15 6.49 -83.78
CA ALA A 345 4.88 7.15 -82.69
C ALA A 345 4.09 7.15 -81.35
N ARG A 346 2.77 7.34 -81.40
CA ARG A 346 1.89 7.26 -80.22
C ARG A 346 1.72 5.85 -79.66
N CYS A 347 1.74 4.81 -80.50
CA CYS A 347 1.66 3.41 -80.05
C CYS A 347 3.01 2.86 -79.56
N HIS A 348 4.14 3.40 -80.02
CA HIS A 348 5.48 3.01 -79.55
C HIS A 348 5.84 3.61 -78.18
N GLY A 349 5.28 4.78 -77.84
CA GLY A 349 5.47 5.43 -76.54
C GLY A 349 4.68 4.83 -75.37
N LEU A 350 3.79 3.86 -75.61
CA LEU A 350 2.94 3.24 -74.57
C LEU A 350 3.25 1.75 -74.30
N ASN A 351 4.37 1.21 -74.80
CA ASN A 351 4.61 -0.23 -74.72
C ASN A 351 6.08 -0.65 -74.57
N PRO A 352 6.81 -0.09 -73.57
CA PRO A 352 7.18 -1.01 -72.48
C PRO A 352 7.36 -0.28 -71.14
N LEU A 353 6.37 -0.36 -70.26
CA LEU A 353 6.62 -0.25 -68.83
C LEU A 353 6.90 -1.67 -68.33
N THR A 354 8.17 -2.00 -68.12
CA THR A 354 8.53 -3.04 -67.16
C THR A 354 8.06 -2.60 -65.77
N PRO A 355 7.43 -3.47 -64.97
CA PRO A 355 7.07 -3.12 -63.60
C PRO A 355 8.35 -2.78 -62.80
N PRO A 356 8.29 -1.83 -61.87
CA PRO A 356 9.45 -1.41 -61.09
C PRO A 356 10.01 -2.58 -60.28
N PRO A 357 11.34 -2.65 -60.06
CA PRO A 357 11.93 -3.67 -59.19
C PRO A 357 11.36 -3.52 -57.77
N GLU A 358 11.02 -4.65 -57.14
CA GLU A 358 10.61 -4.69 -55.73
C GLU A 358 11.72 -4.07 -54.87
N LEU A 359 11.39 -3.01 -54.13
CA LEU A 359 12.29 -2.39 -53.16
C LEU A 359 12.59 -3.42 -52.06
N HIS A 360 13.85 -3.83 -51.97
CA HIS A 360 14.34 -4.60 -50.82
C HIS A 360 14.15 -3.80 -49.52
N SER A 361 14.02 -4.50 -48.39
CA SER A 361 13.51 -3.93 -47.15
C SER A 361 14.26 -2.67 -46.71
N VAL A 362 13.47 -1.64 -46.37
CA VAL A 362 13.94 -0.32 -45.94
C VAL A 362 14.61 -0.38 -44.57
N ASP A 363 14.57 -1.54 -43.90
CA ASP A 363 15.09 -1.76 -42.55
C ASP A 363 16.58 -1.43 -42.42
N GLU A 364 17.41 -1.73 -43.43
CA GLU A 364 18.84 -1.38 -43.42
C GLU A 364 19.05 0.13 -43.52
N LEU A 365 18.19 0.81 -44.28
CA LEU A 365 18.26 2.24 -44.53
C LEU A 365 17.70 3.03 -43.35
N GLU A 366 16.61 2.55 -42.72
CA GLU A 366 16.09 3.05 -41.45
C GLU A 366 17.09 2.86 -40.31
N ARG A 367 17.77 1.71 -40.23
CA ARG A 367 18.81 1.48 -39.22
C ARG A 367 20.00 2.42 -39.41
N ARG A 368 20.40 2.67 -40.65
CA ARG A 368 21.47 3.64 -40.97
C ARG A 368 21.05 5.07 -40.70
N LEU A 369 19.81 5.46 -40.99
CA LEU A 369 19.28 6.78 -40.65
C LEU A 369 19.22 6.98 -39.12
N ALA A 370 18.74 5.97 -38.38
CA ALA A 370 18.75 5.98 -36.91
C ALA A 370 20.19 6.09 -36.35
N GLN A 371 21.15 5.40 -36.96
CA GLN A 371 22.56 5.51 -36.59
C GLN A 371 23.11 6.92 -36.87
N ILE A 372 22.74 7.53 -38.00
CA ILE A 372 23.15 8.89 -38.35
C ILE A 372 22.55 9.91 -37.38
N ASP A 373 21.28 9.78 -37.03
CA ASP A 373 20.63 10.66 -36.05
C ASP A 373 21.21 10.49 -34.63
N GLU A 374 21.55 9.26 -34.23
CA GLU A 374 22.25 9.00 -32.95
C GLU A 374 23.66 9.64 -32.95
N GLN A 375 24.42 9.49 -34.03
CA GLN A 375 25.74 10.12 -34.14
C GLN A 375 25.62 11.65 -34.19
N ARG A 376 24.59 12.20 -34.85
CA ARG A 376 24.36 13.66 -34.87
C ARG A 376 24.04 14.19 -33.48
N GLY A 377 23.19 13.49 -32.72
CA GLY A 377 22.90 13.84 -31.33
C GLY A 377 24.14 13.78 -30.43
N ARG A 378 25.06 12.83 -30.66
CA ARG A 378 26.35 12.78 -29.94
C ARG A 378 27.27 13.96 -30.30
N VAL A 379 27.30 14.37 -31.56
CA VAL A 379 28.08 15.53 -32.01
C VAL A 379 27.50 16.82 -31.44
N GLU A 380 26.18 17.01 -31.48
CA GLU A 380 25.50 18.16 -30.86
C GLU A 380 25.78 18.23 -29.35
N ALA A 381 25.72 17.11 -28.63
CA ALA A 381 26.05 17.05 -27.20
C ALA A 381 27.55 17.30 -26.92
N GLN A 382 28.44 16.90 -27.83
CA GLN A 382 29.87 17.22 -27.72
C GLN A 382 30.16 18.69 -28.02
N GLU A 383 29.47 19.30 -28.98
CA GLU A 383 29.55 20.73 -29.27
C GLU A 383 29.03 21.57 -28.11
N GLU A 384 27.90 21.20 -27.49
CA GLU A 384 27.40 21.85 -26.27
C GLU A 384 28.40 21.74 -25.11
N ASN A 385 29.03 20.58 -24.93
CA ASN A 385 30.10 20.40 -23.93
C ASN A 385 31.39 21.18 -24.30
N LEU A 386 31.70 21.34 -25.58
CA LEU A 386 32.84 22.13 -26.04
C LEU A 386 32.61 23.63 -25.81
N VAL A 387 31.38 24.10 -26.02
CA VAL A 387 30.96 25.47 -25.70
C VAL A 387 31.00 25.70 -24.18
N ALA A 388 30.60 24.71 -23.38
CA ALA A 388 30.71 24.79 -21.92
C ALA A 388 32.16 24.80 -21.40
N THR A 389 33.11 24.22 -22.15
CA THR A 389 34.53 24.11 -21.74
C THR A 389 35.44 25.16 -22.35
N THR A 390 35.04 25.84 -23.43
CA THR A 390 35.83 26.91 -24.09
C THR A 390 35.83 28.24 -23.31
N GLY A 391 35.03 28.37 -22.25
CA GLY A 391 35.01 29.53 -21.35
C GLY A 391 35.73 29.34 -20.02
N LEU A 392 36.39 28.19 -19.78
CA LEU A 392 37.06 27.93 -18.50
C LEU A 392 38.36 28.73 -18.41
N VAL A 393 38.39 29.69 -17.49
CA VAL A 393 39.59 30.39 -17.03
C VAL A 393 40.61 29.34 -16.57
N PRO A 394 41.92 29.45 -16.91
CA PRO A 394 42.93 28.52 -16.41
C PRO A 394 42.89 28.51 -14.88
N LEU A 395 42.88 27.30 -14.30
CA LEU A 395 42.88 27.14 -12.84
C LEU A 395 44.02 27.97 -12.24
N PRO A 396 43.75 28.73 -11.16
CA PRO A 396 44.82 29.40 -10.44
C PRO A 396 45.84 28.35 -9.98
N PRO A 397 47.15 28.64 -10.03
CA PRO A 397 48.16 27.75 -9.49
C PRO A 397 47.85 27.51 -8.00
N LEU A 398 47.83 26.25 -7.58
CA LEU A 398 47.59 25.84 -6.20
C LEU A 398 48.67 26.48 -5.32
N GLU A 399 48.29 27.47 -4.51
CA GLU A 399 49.24 28.29 -3.75
C GLU A 399 49.95 27.53 -2.62
N ASN A 400 49.53 26.32 -2.24
CA ASN A 400 50.14 25.56 -1.15
C ASN A 400 50.11 24.04 -1.37
N GLU A 401 51.13 23.48 -2.03
CA GLU A 401 51.37 22.02 -2.09
C GLU A 401 51.58 21.40 -0.69
N SER A 402 52.02 22.20 0.29
CA SER A 402 52.25 21.76 1.67
C SER A 402 51.00 21.31 2.42
N GLU A 403 49.82 21.88 2.11
CA GLU A 403 48.57 21.45 2.75
C GLU A 403 48.13 20.08 2.21
N LEU A 404 48.39 19.81 0.93
CA LEU A 404 48.10 18.52 0.32
C LEU A 404 48.99 17.41 0.90
N ASP A 405 50.28 17.67 1.04
CA ASP A 405 51.23 16.71 1.64
C ASP A 405 50.87 16.40 3.10
N VAL A 406 50.47 17.40 3.88
CA VAL A 406 49.99 17.20 5.26
C VAL A 406 48.72 16.35 5.29
N THR A 407 47.82 16.55 4.32
CA THR A 407 46.57 15.79 4.23
C THR A 407 46.84 14.34 3.82
N VAL A 408 47.80 14.11 2.91
CA VAL A 408 48.26 12.78 2.49
C VAL A 408 48.94 12.05 3.66
N ASP A 409 49.78 12.72 4.44
CA ASP A 409 50.42 12.12 5.63
C ASP A 409 49.39 11.77 6.71
N GLN A 410 48.36 12.61 6.91
CA GLN A 410 47.25 12.33 7.81
C GLN A 410 46.44 11.12 7.35
N LEU A 411 46.11 11.03 6.05
CA LEU A 411 45.41 9.88 5.47
C LEU A 411 46.22 8.59 5.60
N THR A 412 47.52 8.65 5.35
CA THR A 412 48.42 7.50 5.48
C THR A 412 48.51 7.02 6.94
N THR A 413 48.49 7.94 7.89
CA THR A 413 48.48 7.63 9.32
C THR A 413 47.16 6.98 9.75
N LEU A 414 46.02 7.50 9.29
CA LEU A 414 44.70 6.95 9.58
C LEU A 414 44.51 5.55 8.98
N LEU A 415 45.00 5.31 7.76
CA LEU A 415 44.97 3.98 7.14
C LEU A 415 45.78 2.96 7.94
N ARG A 416 46.91 3.36 8.51
CA ARG A 416 47.72 2.50 9.38
C ARG A 416 46.99 2.17 10.68
N GLN A 417 46.37 3.16 11.32
CA GLN A 417 45.58 2.97 12.53
C GLN A 417 44.37 2.06 12.31
N ALA A 418 43.71 2.20 11.16
CA ALA A 418 42.60 1.32 10.78
C ALA A 418 43.06 -0.14 10.58
N ALA A 419 44.24 -0.36 9.99
CA ALA A 419 44.82 -1.69 9.85
C ALA A 419 45.15 -2.33 11.21
N ASP A 420 45.75 -1.58 12.13
CA ASP A 420 46.07 -2.05 13.49
C ASP A 420 44.80 -2.38 14.30
N LEU A 421 43.74 -1.57 14.16
CA LEU A 421 42.44 -1.82 14.78
C LEU A 421 41.75 -3.07 14.21
N ALA A 422 41.89 -3.33 12.91
CA ALA A 422 41.36 -4.52 12.28
C ALA A 422 42.08 -5.80 12.79
N GLU A 423 43.40 -5.75 12.94
CA GLU A 423 44.20 -6.85 13.48
C GLU A 423 43.81 -7.15 14.94
N THR A 424 43.70 -6.12 15.78
CA THR A 424 43.26 -6.29 17.18
C THR A 424 41.83 -6.82 17.31
N CYS A 425 40.91 -6.43 16.42
CA CYS A 425 39.57 -7.01 16.37
C CYS A 425 39.61 -8.52 16.03
N ILE A 426 40.45 -8.93 15.09
CA ILE A 426 40.61 -10.34 14.73
C ILE A 426 41.17 -11.14 15.92
N GLU A 427 42.17 -10.61 16.62
CA GLU A 427 42.73 -11.24 17.82
C GLU A 427 41.68 -11.37 18.95
N ALA A 428 40.90 -10.32 19.20
CA ALA A 428 39.84 -10.34 20.20
C ALA A 428 38.74 -11.36 19.85
N GLN A 429 38.36 -11.45 18.58
CA GLN A 429 37.39 -12.45 18.08
C GLN A 429 37.92 -13.88 18.28
N ALA A 430 39.21 -14.10 18.01
CA ALA A 430 39.85 -15.39 18.21
C ALA A 430 39.88 -15.78 19.70
N GLN A 431 40.23 -14.86 20.59
CA GLN A 431 40.22 -15.08 22.04
C GLN A 431 38.81 -15.40 22.56
N LEU A 432 37.79 -14.66 22.13
CA LEU A 432 36.40 -14.93 22.48
C LEU A 432 35.97 -16.34 22.03
N SER A 433 36.35 -16.74 20.82
CA SER A 433 36.04 -18.07 20.30
C SER A 433 36.71 -19.20 21.09
N ALA A 434 37.95 -18.98 21.56
CA ALA A 434 38.69 -19.93 22.38
C ALA A 434 38.03 -20.08 23.77
N VAL A 435 37.73 -18.97 24.44
CA VAL A 435 37.04 -18.96 25.74
C VAL A 435 35.64 -19.61 25.64
N ALA A 436 34.90 -19.34 24.58
CA ALA A 436 33.61 -20.00 24.33
C ALA A 436 33.76 -21.53 24.18
N THR A 437 34.84 -21.99 23.57
CA THR A 437 35.12 -23.43 23.42
C THR A 437 35.51 -24.07 24.75
N GLU A 438 36.32 -23.41 25.57
CA GLU A 438 36.67 -23.86 26.93
C GLU A 438 35.44 -23.93 27.83
N LEU A 439 34.55 -22.93 27.79
CA LEU A 439 33.28 -22.93 28.52
C LEU A 439 32.38 -24.10 28.11
N ARG A 440 32.25 -24.38 26.80
CA ARG A 440 31.49 -25.53 26.32
C ARG A 440 32.07 -26.85 26.78
N HIS A 441 33.40 -26.98 26.81
CA HIS A 441 34.06 -28.19 27.31
C HIS A 441 33.87 -28.36 28.82
N ALA A 442 34.03 -27.29 29.61
CA ALA A 442 33.84 -27.31 31.05
C ALA A 442 32.38 -27.61 31.45
N ALA A 443 31.41 -27.22 30.63
CA ALA A 443 29.98 -27.48 30.84
C ALA A 443 29.55 -28.94 30.60
N GLN A 444 30.35 -29.75 29.90
CA GLN A 444 29.95 -31.11 29.55
C GLN A 444 29.90 -32.01 30.79
N GLY A 445 28.69 -32.41 31.18
CA GLY A 445 28.44 -33.35 32.28
C GLY A 445 28.30 -32.71 33.66
N GLU A 446 28.41 -31.38 33.74
CA GLU A 446 28.17 -30.61 34.97
C GLU A 446 26.67 -30.27 35.12
N THR A 447 26.17 -30.24 36.35
CA THR A 447 24.81 -29.82 36.67
C THR A 447 24.82 -28.51 37.42
N CYS A 448 23.91 -27.60 37.08
CA CYS A 448 23.79 -26.29 37.71
C CYS A 448 23.61 -26.43 39.24
N PRO A 449 24.48 -25.83 40.07
CA PRO A 449 24.42 -25.97 41.52
C PRO A 449 23.18 -25.32 42.16
N THR A 450 22.45 -24.49 41.42
CA THR A 450 21.29 -23.75 41.91
C THR A 450 19.96 -24.47 41.64
N CYS A 451 19.83 -25.15 40.49
CA CYS A 451 18.57 -25.79 40.07
C CYS A 451 18.69 -27.29 39.75
N GLY A 452 19.89 -27.86 39.72
CA GLY A 452 20.14 -29.28 39.48
C GLY A 452 19.94 -29.75 38.04
N GLN A 453 19.68 -28.86 37.09
CA GLN A 453 19.57 -29.21 35.67
C GLN A 453 20.94 -29.28 34.98
N ALA A 454 21.01 -30.00 33.86
CA ALA A 454 22.23 -30.06 33.04
C ALA A 454 22.65 -28.65 32.60
N PHE A 455 23.94 -28.33 32.73
CA PHE A 455 24.46 -27.01 32.43
C PHE A 455 24.54 -26.80 30.91
N ASP A 456 23.78 -25.83 30.39
CA ASP A 456 23.73 -25.49 28.97
C ASP A 456 24.63 -24.29 28.67
N ALA A 457 25.82 -24.55 28.12
CA ALA A 457 26.81 -23.53 27.81
C ALA A 457 26.37 -22.59 26.67
N ASP A 458 25.60 -23.07 25.70
CA ASP A 458 25.21 -22.26 24.55
C ASP A 458 24.21 -21.19 24.98
N ARG A 459 23.30 -21.53 25.88
CA ARG A 459 22.36 -20.58 26.48
C ARG A 459 23.03 -19.49 27.32
N LEU A 460 24.16 -19.80 27.96
CA LEU A 460 24.95 -18.82 28.72
C LEU A 460 25.75 -17.89 27.79
N LEU A 461 26.32 -18.42 26.71
CA LEU A 461 27.01 -17.64 25.68
C LEU A 461 26.06 -16.73 24.90
N GLU A 462 24.82 -17.18 24.65
CA GLU A 462 23.78 -16.35 24.02
C GLU A 462 23.31 -15.22 24.95
N ALA A 463 23.21 -15.49 26.27
CA ALA A 463 22.81 -14.48 27.25
C ALA A 463 23.86 -13.37 27.45
N THR A 464 25.14 -13.64 27.22
CA THR A 464 26.21 -12.62 27.30
C THR A 464 26.31 -11.77 26.04
N VAL A 465 25.97 -12.31 24.86
CA VAL A 465 25.92 -11.56 23.58
C VAL A 465 24.65 -10.72 23.47
N GLY A 466 23.53 -11.19 24.05
CA GLY A 466 22.22 -10.54 23.93
C GLY A 466 21.89 -9.46 24.97
N GLY A 467 22.78 -9.17 25.93
CA GLY A 467 22.52 -8.20 26.99
C GLY A 467 21.32 -8.56 27.86
N LEU A 468 21.54 -9.36 28.91
CA LEU A 468 20.64 -9.55 30.07
C LEU A 468 19.12 -9.61 29.76
N GLY A 469 18.71 -10.58 28.94
CA GLY A 469 17.32 -11.03 28.85
C GLY A 469 17.05 -12.13 29.89
N GLY A 470 16.17 -11.85 30.85
CA GLY A 470 15.90 -12.69 32.02
C GLY A 470 15.50 -14.15 31.74
N HIS A 471 15.71 -14.98 32.78
CA HIS A 471 15.33 -16.39 32.85
C HIS A 471 13.88 -16.65 32.41
N ALA A 472 13.70 -17.15 31.19
CA ALA A 472 12.45 -17.79 30.75
C ALA A 472 12.61 -19.31 30.85
N HIS A 473 12.07 -19.91 31.91
CA HIS A 473 11.92 -21.35 32.02
C HIS A 473 10.80 -21.83 31.09
N GLY A 474 11.15 -22.77 30.21
CA GLY A 474 10.24 -23.68 29.52
C GLY A 474 10.66 -25.10 29.85
#